data_AF-A0A963FFH5-F1
#
_entry.id   AF-A0A963FFH5-F1
#
_cell.length_a   1.000
_cell.length_b   1.000
_cell.length_c   1.000
_cell.angle_alpha   90.00
_cell.angle_beta   90.00
_cell.angle_gamma   90.00
#
_symmetry.space_group_name_H-M   'P 1'
#
loop_
_entity.id
_entity.type
_entity.pdbx_description
1 polymer ?
#
loop_
_entity_poly.entity_id
_entity_poly.type
_entity_poly.pdbx_seq_one_letter_code
_entity_poly.pdbx_strand_id
1 'polypeptide(L)'
;RLNLGILVLHMCLTAVFLVLPLALRDTAGLESADHWKIYFPVLMLSVVFMIPFVVVAESRRKMKRVFLLSIALMAVAQLAFYAFFQSLWGVAFALLLYFTAFNVLEATLPSLVAKMAPVESKGTAMGVYSTSQFGGAFLGGLTGGWIHNHFGLAAVFLFAAAAISIWLLVASGMPEPKYLNSHLLRIGTIDAAQARELEARLLALDGVGEAVVVADEETAYLKIDPKLIDMAALDEFSAARG
;
A
#
# COMPACT_ATOMS: atom_id res chain seq x y z
N ARG A 1 7.04 -7.79 -5.83
CA ARG A 1 7.53 -6.89 -4.75
C ARG A 1 6.36 -6.31 -3.95
N LEU A 2 5.42 -5.60 -4.59
CA LEU A 2 4.21 -5.10 -3.90
C LEU A 2 3.36 -6.22 -3.29
N ASN A 3 3.08 -7.30 -4.04
CA ASN A 3 2.32 -8.46 -3.53
C ASN A 3 2.95 -9.09 -2.29
N LEU A 4 4.29 -9.24 -2.27
CA LEU A 4 5.01 -9.69 -1.08
C LEU A 4 4.82 -8.71 0.08
N GLY A 5 4.86 -7.41 -0.18
CA GLY A 5 4.64 -6.39 0.84
C GLY A 5 3.25 -6.46 1.45
N ILE A 6 2.22 -6.63 0.63
CA ILE A 6 0.82 -6.78 1.08
C ILE A 6 0.68 -8.03 1.96
N LEU A 7 1.27 -9.15 1.52
CA LEU A 7 1.29 -10.40 2.25
C LEU A 7 2.00 -10.24 3.60
N VAL A 8 3.20 -9.66 3.62
CA VAL A 8 3.99 -9.48 4.86
C VAL A 8 3.31 -8.50 5.81
N LEU A 9 2.74 -7.40 5.30
CA LEU A 9 2.02 -6.41 6.11
C LEU A 9 0.86 -7.06 6.88
N HIS A 10 0.03 -7.83 6.18
CA HIS A 10 -1.13 -8.50 6.78
C HIS A 10 -0.76 -9.72 7.61
N MET A 11 0.29 -10.44 7.24
CA MET A 11 0.87 -11.50 8.07
C MET A 11 1.33 -10.95 9.41
N CYS A 12 2.07 -9.83 9.42
CA CYS A 12 2.51 -9.20 10.64
C CYS A 12 1.34 -8.61 11.44
N LEU A 13 0.35 -8.00 10.79
CA LEU A 13 -0.87 -7.51 11.45
C LEU A 13 -1.55 -8.63 12.22
N THR A 14 -1.87 -9.74 11.58
CA THR A 14 -2.58 -10.84 12.23
C THR A 14 -1.71 -11.52 13.29
N ALA A 15 -0.42 -11.76 13.03
CA ALA A 15 0.48 -12.38 14.00
C ALA A 15 0.63 -11.52 15.27
N VAL A 16 0.83 -10.21 15.12
CA VAL A 16 0.98 -9.27 16.24
C VAL A 16 -0.34 -9.12 17.00
N PHE A 17 -1.47 -8.97 16.32
CA PHE A 17 -2.77 -8.81 16.98
C PHE A 17 -3.29 -10.09 17.66
N LEU A 18 -2.73 -11.25 17.32
CA LEU A 18 -2.97 -12.49 18.07
C LEU A 18 -2.33 -12.42 19.47
N VAL A 19 -1.10 -11.89 19.57
CA VAL A 19 -0.33 -11.87 20.83
C VAL A 19 -0.47 -10.59 21.64
N LEU A 20 -0.81 -9.47 21.00
CA LEU A 20 -0.84 -8.16 21.63
C LEU A 20 -1.85 -8.05 22.79
N PRO A 21 -3.09 -8.59 22.70
CA PRO A 21 -4.00 -8.64 23.84
C PRO A 21 -3.42 -9.46 25.02
N LEU A 22 -2.69 -10.54 24.73
CA LEU A 22 -2.06 -11.36 25.75
C LEU A 22 -0.92 -10.58 26.42
N ALA A 23 -0.09 -9.87 25.67
CA ALA A 23 0.93 -8.99 26.23
C ALA A 23 0.33 -7.90 27.13
N LEU A 24 -0.75 -7.24 26.69
CA LEU A 24 -1.43 -6.22 27.50
C LEU A 24 -1.97 -6.78 28.83
N ARG A 25 -2.60 -7.96 28.79
CA ARG A 25 -3.18 -8.61 29.98
C ARG A 25 -2.11 -9.20 30.90
N ASP A 26 -1.24 -10.02 30.36
CA ASP A 26 -0.35 -10.90 31.14
C ASP A 26 0.95 -10.21 31.55
N THR A 27 1.37 -9.18 30.81
CA THR A 27 2.65 -8.49 31.08
C THR A 27 2.50 -7.01 31.40
N ALA A 28 1.54 -6.30 30.81
CA ALA A 28 1.33 -4.87 31.07
C ALA A 28 0.22 -4.59 32.10
N GLY A 29 -0.48 -5.62 32.59
CA GLY A 29 -1.46 -5.53 33.67
C GLY A 29 -2.80 -4.88 33.30
N LEU A 30 -3.13 -4.78 32.01
CA LEU A 30 -4.41 -4.23 31.53
C LEU A 30 -5.39 -5.34 31.18
N GLU A 31 -6.49 -5.42 31.92
CA GLU A 31 -7.56 -6.39 31.65
C GLU A 31 -8.12 -6.26 30.23
N SER A 32 -8.55 -7.39 29.65
CA SER A 32 -9.08 -7.44 28.28
C SER A 32 -10.28 -6.51 28.04
N ALA A 33 -11.11 -6.31 29.07
CA ALA A 33 -12.25 -5.38 29.00
C ALA A 33 -11.82 -3.91 28.81
N ASP A 34 -10.58 -3.58 29.17
CA ASP A 34 -10.03 -2.23 29.15
C ASP A 34 -9.08 -1.97 27.99
N HIS A 35 -8.77 -2.96 27.14
CA HIS A 35 -7.85 -2.81 26.00
C HIS A 35 -8.27 -1.70 25.03
N TRP A 36 -9.58 -1.46 24.88
CA TRP A 36 -10.09 -0.38 24.03
C TRP A 36 -9.60 1.00 24.48
N LYS A 37 -9.33 1.20 25.78
CA LYS A 37 -8.83 2.46 26.33
C LYS A 37 -7.44 2.81 25.79
N ILE A 38 -6.66 1.82 25.35
CA ILE A 38 -5.38 2.02 24.67
C ILE A 38 -5.56 2.00 23.15
N TYR A 39 -6.24 1.00 22.62
CA TYR A 39 -6.39 0.84 21.16
C TYR A 39 -7.08 2.05 20.51
N PHE A 40 -8.16 2.57 21.10
CA PHE A 40 -8.94 3.65 20.49
C PHE A 40 -8.16 4.98 20.43
N PRO A 41 -7.59 5.51 21.53
CA PRO A 41 -6.82 6.75 21.45
C PRO A 41 -5.58 6.64 20.56
N VAL A 42 -4.88 5.50 20.60
CA VAL A 42 -3.71 5.28 19.77
C VAL A 42 -4.08 5.20 18.29
N LEU A 43 -5.20 4.54 17.95
CA LEU A 43 -5.71 4.52 16.59
C LEU A 43 -6.04 5.93 16.10
N MET A 44 -6.74 6.75 16.89
CA MET A 44 -7.03 8.15 16.55
C MET A 44 -5.77 8.97 16.32
N LEU A 45 -4.79 8.87 17.23
CA LEU A 45 -3.52 9.58 17.09
C LEU A 45 -2.73 9.12 15.86
N SER A 46 -2.72 7.82 15.57
CA SER A 46 -2.02 7.30 14.39
C SER A 46 -2.63 7.78 13.07
N VAL A 47 -3.95 7.97 13.02
CA VAL A 47 -4.63 8.58 11.87
C VAL A 47 -4.19 10.03 11.70
N VAL A 48 -4.05 10.79 12.79
CA VAL A 48 -3.51 12.17 12.72
C VAL A 48 -2.06 12.16 12.23
N PHE A 49 -1.23 11.27 12.77
CA PHE A 49 0.19 11.19 12.38
C PHE A 49 0.42 10.67 10.97
N MET A 50 -0.46 9.85 10.39
CA MET A 50 -0.28 9.40 9.00
C MET A 50 -0.46 10.52 7.98
N ILE A 51 -1.28 11.54 8.28
CA ILE A 51 -1.65 12.62 7.34
C ILE A 51 -0.42 13.29 6.71
N PRO A 52 0.57 13.81 7.47
CA PRO A 52 1.73 14.44 6.87
C PRO A 52 2.52 13.50 5.93
N PHE A 53 2.61 12.20 6.26
CA PHE A 53 3.28 11.22 5.41
C PHE A 53 2.54 11.02 4.08
N VAL A 54 1.22 10.83 4.13
CA VAL A 54 0.39 10.66 2.93
C VAL A 54 0.41 11.92 2.06
N VAL A 55 0.31 13.10 2.68
CA VAL A 55 0.40 14.39 1.96
C VAL A 55 1.75 14.54 1.26
N VAL A 56 2.86 14.21 1.92
CA VAL A 56 4.19 14.25 1.30
C VAL A 56 4.33 13.20 0.20
N ALA A 57 3.78 11.99 0.38
CA ALA A 57 3.84 10.93 -0.61
C ALA A 57 3.18 11.36 -1.94
N GLU A 58 1.95 11.88 -1.87
CA GLU A 58 1.17 12.26 -3.05
C GLU A 58 1.55 13.66 -3.55
N SER A 59 1.46 14.69 -2.71
CA SER A 59 1.61 16.10 -3.16
C SER A 59 3.03 16.45 -3.57
N ARG A 60 4.03 15.86 -2.91
CA ARG A 60 5.46 16.11 -3.22
C ARG A 60 6.04 15.07 -4.16
N ARG A 61 5.24 14.13 -4.68
CA ARG A 61 5.72 13.03 -5.53
C ARG A 61 6.88 12.24 -4.90
N LYS A 62 6.83 11.99 -3.58
CA LYS A 62 7.86 11.25 -2.82
C LYS A 62 7.40 9.87 -2.34
N MET A 63 6.48 9.24 -3.08
CA MET A 63 5.81 7.99 -2.68
C MET A 63 6.78 6.87 -2.30
N LYS A 64 7.81 6.58 -3.11
CA LYS A 64 8.80 5.54 -2.79
C LYS A 64 9.52 5.80 -1.45
N ARG A 65 9.90 7.07 -1.19
CA ARG A 65 10.63 7.44 0.04
C ARG A 65 9.76 7.26 1.28
N VAL A 66 8.52 7.76 1.23
CA VAL A 66 7.55 7.61 2.33
C VAL A 66 7.22 6.14 2.58
N PHE A 67 7.06 5.35 1.51
CA PHE A 67 6.83 3.92 1.60
C PHE A 67 7.96 3.19 2.33
N LEU A 68 9.21 3.39 1.91
CA LEU A 68 10.38 2.77 2.57
C LEU A 68 10.55 3.23 4.02
N LEU A 69 10.34 4.52 4.30
CA LEU A 69 10.39 5.06 5.65
C LEU A 69 9.30 4.43 6.55
N SER A 70 8.11 4.18 6.00
CA SER A 70 7.01 3.55 6.74
C SER A 70 7.31 2.08 7.02
N ILE A 71 7.91 1.34 6.09
CA ILE A 71 8.38 -0.03 6.34
C ILE A 71 9.48 -0.04 7.42
N ALA A 72 10.42 0.90 7.37
CA ALA A 72 11.46 1.02 8.40
C ALA A 72 10.86 1.35 9.78
N LEU A 73 9.91 2.28 9.83
CA LEU A 73 9.18 2.62 11.06
C LEU A 73 8.40 1.42 11.59
N MET A 74 7.80 0.62 10.70
CA MET A 74 7.13 -0.62 11.04
C MET A 74 8.10 -1.64 11.68
N ALA A 75 9.31 -1.80 11.14
CA ALA A 75 10.33 -2.67 11.73
C ALA A 75 10.75 -2.18 13.13
N VAL A 76 10.94 -0.86 13.29
CA VAL A 76 11.24 -0.24 14.58
C VAL A 76 10.09 -0.46 15.58
N ALA A 77 8.84 -0.38 15.14
CA ALA A 77 7.70 -0.64 16.00
C ALA A 77 7.68 -2.09 16.54
N GLN A 78 8.08 -3.08 15.72
CA GLN A 78 8.22 -4.47 16.18
C GLN A 78 9.33 -4.63 17.23
N LEU A 79 10.46 -3.98 17.02
CA LEU A 79 11.55 -3.98 18.01
C LEU A 79 11.14 -3.25 19.29
N ALA A 80 10.32 -2.20 19.19
CA ALA A 80 9.75 -1.51 20.34
C ALA A 80 8.75 -2.41 21.11
N PHE A 81 7.91 -3.19 20.42
CA PHE A 81 7.10 -4.21 21.10
C PHE A 81 7.98 -5.22 21.82
N TYR A 82 9.01 -5.77 21.17
CA TYR A 82 9.94 -6.70 21.81
C TYR A 82 10.65 -6.11 23.04
N ALA A 83 11.06 -4.85 22.98
CA ALA A 83 11.78 -4.20 24.08
C ALA A 83 10.85 -3.79 25.24
N PHE A 84 9.60 -3.43 24.94
CA PHE A 84 8.72 -2.76 25.90
C PHE A 84 7.37 -3.44 26.13
N PHE A 85 7.17 -4.70 25.72
CA PHE A 85 5.89 -5.41 25.89
C PHE A 85 5.42 -5.52 27.34
N GLN A 86 6.33 -5.45 28.31
CA GLN A 86 6.03 -5.48 29.74
C GLN A 86 5.56 -4.13 30.32
N SER A 87 5.64 -3.04 29.55
CA SER A 87 5.23 -1.70 29.98
C SER A 87 3.99 -1.27 29.22
N LEU A 88 2.92 -0.91 29.92
CA LEU A 88 1.69 -0.42 29.28
C LEU A 88 1.94 0.76 28.34
N TRP A 89 2.69 1.75 28.80
CA TRP A 89 3.04 2.94 28.02
C TRP A 89 4.03 2.61 26.90
N GLY A 90 4.93 1.65 27.12
CA GLY A 90 5.83 1.14 26.09
C GLY A 90 5.09 0.44 24.95
N VAL A 91 4.11 -0.40 25.30
CA VAL A 91 3.19 -1.05 24.35
C VAL A 91 2.36 0.00 23.60
N ALA A 92 1.80 1.00 24.31
CA ALA A 92 1.04 2.08 23.67
C ALA A 92 1.89 2.89 22.68
N PHE A 93 3.14 3.20 23.03
CA PHE A 93 4.10 3.85 22.14
C PHE A 93 4.41 3.00 20.91
N ALA A 94 4.73 1.71 21.10
CA ALA A 94 4.98 0.79 19.98
C ALA A 94 3.75 0.63 19.07
N LEU A 95 2.54 0.54 19.65
CA LEU A 95 1.26 0.55 18.93
C LEU A 95 1.07 1.82 18.09
N LEU A 96 1.43 2.98 18.62
CA LEU A 96 1.32 4.25 17.91
C LEU A 96 2.23 4.28 16.68
N LEU A 97 3.49 3.84 16.84
CA LEU A 97 4.43 3.72 15.72
C LEU A 97 3.91 2.70 14.69
N TYR A 98 3.45 1.54 15.17
CA TYR A 98 2.92 0.45 14.34
C TYR A 98 1.74 0.93 13.51
N PHE A 99 0.69 1.50 14.12
CA PHE A 99 -0.48 1.94 13.39
C PHE A 99 -0.20 3.14 12.49
N THR A 100 0.70 4.05 12.88
CA THR A 100 1.08 5.16 12.00
C THR A 100 1.72 4.61 10.72
N ALA A 101 2.68 3.69 10.85
CA ALA A 101 3.30 3.03 9.72
C ALA A 101 2.29 2.19 8.92
N PHE A 102 1.45 1.41 9.60
CA PHE A 102 0.44 0.53 9.00
C PHE A 102 -0.52 1.35 8.15
N ASN A 103 -1.10 2.40 8.71
CA ASN A 103 -2.10 3.22 8.03
C ASN A 103 -1.51 3.92 6.80
N VAL A 104 -0.27 4.39 6.86
CA VAL A 104 0.43 4.94 5.68
C VAL A 104 0.62 3.85 4.62
N LEU A 105 1.08 2.66 5.00
CA LEU A 105 1.31 1.55 4.07
C LEU A 105 0.00 1.05 3.46
N GLU A 106 -1.04 0.86 4.26
CA GLU A 106 -2.35 0.40 3.82
C GLU A 106 -3.05 1.41 2.90
N ALA A 107 -2.88 2.72 3.16
CA ALA A 107 -3.38 3.75 2.25
C ALA A 107 -2.60 3.81 0.92
N THR A 108 -1.29 3.52 0.95
CA THR A 108 -0.41 3.68 -0.22
C THR A 108 -0.29 2.43 -1.09
N LEU A 109 -0.44 1.23 -0.53
CA LEU A 109 -0.30 -0.04 -1.27
C LEU A 109 -1.34 -0.21 -2.39
N PRO A 110 -2.65 -0.01 -2.18
CA PRO A 110 -3.64 -0.07 -3.26
C PRO A 110 -3.36 0.98 -4.35
N SER A 111 -2.98 2.20 -3.95
CA SER A 111 -2.60 3.28 -4.87
C SER A 111 -1.40 2.88 -5.74
N LEU A 112 -0.36 2.28 -5.14
CA LEU A 112 0.83 1.79 -5.85
C LEU A 112 0.50 0.66 -6.82
N VAL A 113 -0.29 -0.34 -6.38
CA VAL A 113 -0.73 -1.44 -7.25
C VAL A 113 -1.53 -0.91 -8.42
N ALA A 114 -2.46 0.02 -8.19
CA ALA A 114 -3.27 0.64 -9.23
C ALA A 114 -2.44 1.47 -10.23
N LYS A 115 -1.45 2.24 -9.75
CA LYS A 115 -0.58 3.08 -10.62
C LYS A 115 0.38 2.23 -11.46
N MET A 116 0.86 1.11 -10.92
CA MET A 116 1.83 0.22 -11.59
C MET A 116 1.19 -0.88 -12.45
N ALA A 117 -0.09 -1.19 -12.25
CA ALA A 117 -0.80 -2.15 -13.09
C ALA A 117 -1.07 -1.55 -14.48
N PRO A 118 -0.92 -2.34 -15.57
CA PRO A 118 -1.42 -1.96 -16.88
C PRO A 118 -2.91 -1.61 -16.82
N VAL A 119 -3.34 -0.68 -17.67
CA VAL A 119 -4.73 -0.19 -17.69
C VAL A 119 -5.75 -1.33 -17.79
N GLU A 120 -5.52 -2.27 -18.71
CA GLU A 120 -6.41 -3.41 -19.01
C GLU A 120 -6.48 -4.45 -17.87
N SER A 121 -5.45 -4.56 -17.03
CA SER A 121 -5.33 -5.61 -16.02
C SER A 121 -5.42 -5.08 -14.58
N LYS A 122 -5.89 -3.84 -14.41
CA LYS A 122 -6.06 -3.22 -13.09
C LYS A 122 -6.95 -4.04 -12.16
N GLY A 123 -8.04 -4.61 -12.68
CA GLY A 123 -8.92 -5.50 -11.92
C GLY A 123 -8.21 -6.76 -11.42
N THR A 124 -7.46 -7.43 -12.30
CA THR A 124 -6.65 -8.61 -11.96
C THR A 124 -5.58 -8.27 -10.92
N ALA A 125 -4.90 -7.14 -11.06
CA ALA A 125 -3.91 -6.68 -10.08
C ALA A 125 -4.54 -6.44 -8.69
N MET A 126 -5.73 -5.85 -8.64
CA MET A 126 -6.50 -5.70 -7.39
C MET A 126 -7.01 -7.04 -6.84
N GLY A 127 -7.32 -8.02 -7.69
CA GLY A 127 -7.61 -9.39 -7.27
C GLY A 127 -6.42 -10.03 -6.57
N VAL A 128 -5.23 -9.96 -7.18
CA VAL A 128 -3.98 -10.48 -6.60
C VAL A 128 -3.60 -9.74 -5.31
N TYR A 129 -3.88 -8.44 -5.22
CA TYR A 129 -3.78 -7.67 -3.96
C TYR A 129 -4.60 -8.34 -2.85
N SER A 130 -5.89 -8.55 -3.09
CA SER A 130 -6.81 -9.14 -2.10
C SER A 130 -6.42 -10.56 -1.72
N THR A 131 -6.03 -11.39 -2.68
CA THR A 131 -5.52 -12.74 -2.39
C THR A 131 -4.25 -12.71 -1.54
N SER A 132 -3.32 -11.79 -1.83
CA SER A 132 -2.10 -11.63 -1.04
C SER A 132 -2.41 -11.12 0.36
N GLN A 133 -3.40 -10.23 0.51
CA GLN A 133 -3.86 -9.68 1.78
C GLN A 133 -4.44 -10.77 2.69
N PHE A 134 -5.43 -11.53 2.19
CA PHE A 134 -6.04 -12.62 2.96
C PHE A 134 -5.06 -13.77 3.19
N GLY A 135 -4.23 -14.10 2.20
CA GLY A 135 -3.16 -15.09 2.35
C GLY A 135 -2.15 -14.69 3.43
N GLY A 136 -1.78 -13.41 3.46
CA GLY A 136 -0.96 -12.84 4.53
C GLY A 136 -1.62 -13.01 5.89
N ALA A 137 -2.87 -12.57 6.05
CA ALA A 137 -3.60 -12.69 7.31
C ALA A 137 -3.71 -14.15 7.79
N PHE A 138 -4.03 -15.08 6.89
CA PHE A 138 -4.07 -16.52 7.18
C PHE A 138 -2.72 -17.05 7.67
N LEU A 139 -1.64 -16.76 6.94
CA LEU A 139 -0.28 -17.15 7.35
C LEU A 139 0.12 -16.49 8.67
N GLY A 140 -0.30 -15.25 8.91
CA GLY A 140 -0.05 -14.53 10.16
C GLY A 140 -0.71 -15.20 11.36
N GLY A 141 -1.96 -15.64 11.22
CA GLY A 141 -2.65 -16.40 12.26
C GLY A 141 -1.98 -17.75 12.54
N LEU A 142 -1.63 -18.51 11.49
CA LEU A 142 -0.97 -19.80 11.61
C LEU A 142 0.43 -19.68 12.24
N THR A 143 1.30 -18.87 11.64
CA THR A 143 2.69 -18.71 12.08
C THR A 143 2.78 -17.98 13.41
N GLY A 144 1.98 -16.92 13.62
CA GLY A 144 1.92 -16.19 14.88
C GLY A 144 1.47 -17.08 16.04
N GLY A 145 0.43 -17.89 15.84
CA GLY A 145 -0.04 -18.86 16.84
C GLY A 145 0.98 -19.94 17.15
N TRP A 146 1.60 -20.52 16.11
CA TRP A 146 2.62 -21.56 16.26
C TRP A 146 3.87 -21.03 16.99
N ILE A 147 4.40 -19.87 16.57
CA ILE A 147 5.57 -19.25 17.20
C ILE A 147 5.25 -18.87 18.66
N HIS A 148 4.08 -18.29 18.92
CA HIS A 148 3.65 -17.94 20.27
C HIS A 148 3.62 -19.16 21.18
N ASN A 149 3.02 -20.27 20.72
CA ASN A 149 2.87 -21.48 21.52
C ASN A 149 4.21 -22.14 21.89
N HIS A 150 5.20 -22.10 20.98
CA HIS A 150 6.50 -22.77 21.18
C HIS A 150 7.59 -21.87 21.75
N PHE A 151 7.56 -20.56 21.47
CA PHE A 151 8.64 -19.62 21.75
C PHE A 151 8.18 -18.36 22.52
N GLY A 152 6.88 -18.21 22.77
CA GLY A 152 6.30 -17.11 23.56
C GLY A 152 6.07 -15.82 22.77
N LEU A 153 5.57 -14.79 23.49
CA LEU A 153 5.15 -13.51 22.92
C LEU A 153 6.30 -12.78 22.20
N ALA A 154 7.47 -12.71 22.85
CA ALA A 154 8.62 -11.97 22.35
C ALA A 154 9.13 -12.50 21.00
N ALA A 155 9.04 -13.82 20.77
CA ALA A 155 9.45 -14.44 19.51
C ALA A 155 8.57 -14.01 18.33
N VAL A 156 7.28 -13.74 18.55
CA VAL A 156 6.38 -13.25 17.50
C VAL A 156 6.76 -11.84 17.05
N PHE A 157 7.12 -10.95 17.99
CA PHE A 157 7.59 -9.61 17.65
C PHE A 157 8.92 -9.64 16.86
N LEU A 158 9.86 -10.51 17.26
CA LEU A 158 11.12 -10.69 16.52
C LEU A 158 10.90 -11.28 15.13
N PHE A 159 10.00 -12.26 15.01
CA PHE A 159 9.59 -12.81 13.71
C PHE A 159 9.01 -11.73 12.80
N ALA A 160 8.09 -10.91 13.31
CA ALA A 160 7.52 -9.79 12.56
C ALA A 160 8.60 -8.77 12.17
N ALA A 161 9.52 -8.42 13.08
CA ALA A 161 10.64 -7.53 12.80
C ALA A 161 11.52 -8.06 11.66
N ALA A 162 11.84 -9.35 11.67
CA ALA A 162 12.62 -10.01 10.61
C ALA A 162 11.86 -10.00 9.27
N ALA A 163 10.58 -10.37 9.26
CA ALA A 163 9.75 -10.37 8.05
C ALA A 163 9.64 -8.98 7.42
N ILE A 164 9.41 -7.94 8.23
CA ILE A 164 9.34 -6.55 7.77
C ILE A 164 10.71 -6.06 7.29
N SER A 165 11.80 -6.46 7.94
CA SER A 165 13.16 -6.11 7.50
C SER A 165 13.50 -6.74 6.15
N ILE A 166 13.12 -8.01 5.93
CA ILE A 166 13.24 -8.67 4.62
C ILE A 166 12.40 -7.92 3.58
N TRP A 167 11.17 -7.54 3.92
CA TRP A 167 10.34 -6.73 3.03
C TRP A 167 10.99 -5.38 2.71
N LEU A 168 11.59 -4.69 3.68
CA LEU A 168 12.31 -3.43 3.45
C LEU A 168 13.42 -3.59 2.41
N LEU A 169 14.22 -4.65 2.53
CA LEU A 169 15.28 -4.97 1.57
C LEU A 169 14.71 -5.20 0.17
N VAL A 170 13.65 -6.01 0.05
CA VAL A 170 12.98 -6.27 -1.24
C VAL A 170 12.34 -5.01 -1.83
N ALA A 171 11.75 -4.16 -0.99
CA ALA A 171 11.11 -2.92 -1.39
C ALA A 171 12.12 -1.86 -1.84
N SER A 172 13.34 -1.84 -1.29
CA SER A 172 14.38 -0.86 -1.64
C SER A 172 14.74 -0.87 -3.13
N GLY A 173 14.70 -2.06 -3.75
CA GLY A 173 14.93 -2.25 -5.19
C GLY A 173 13.77 -1.83 -6.10
N MET A 174 12.60 -1.44 -5.56
CA MET A 174 11.42 -1.07 -6.36
C MET A 174 11.67 0.21 -7.19
N PRO A 175 11.25 0.27 -8.47
CA PRO A 175 11.33 1.52 -9.24
C PRO A 175 10.43 2.59 -8.63
N GLU A 176 10.73 3.86 -8.90
CA GLU A 176 9.86 4.96 -8.48
C GLU A 176 8.56 4.93 -9.32
N PRO A 177 7.38 4.99 -8.69
CA PRO A 177 6.12 4.95 -9.43
C PRO A 177 5.98 6.19 -10.32
N LYS A 178 5.53 6.00 -11.55
CA LYS A 178 5.19 7.10 -12.45
C LYS A 178 3.90 7.76 -11.96
N TYR A 179 3.87 9.10 -11.94
CA TYR A 179 2.70 9.87 -11.48
C TYR A 179 1.73 10.12 -12.65
N LEU A 180 1.22 9.03 -13.20
CA LEU A 180 0.27 9.07 -14.31
C LEU A 180 -1.17 8.91 -13.79
N ASN A 181 -2.06 9.72 -14.31
CA ASN A 181 -3.50 9.64 -14.08
C ASN A 181 -4.17 8.94 -15.25
N SER A 182 -5.15 8.08 -14.95
CA SER A 182 -6.00 7.49 -15.99
C SER A 182 -6.89 8.57 -16.61
N HIS A 183 -6.90 8.65 -17.93
CA HIS A 183 -7.75 9.54 -18.70
C HIS A 183 -8.42 8.75 -19.82
N LEU A 184 -9.72 8.97 -20.03
CA LEU A 184 -10.49 8.32 -21.08
C LEU A 184 -10.79 9.34 -22.15
N LEU A 185 -10.41 9.02 -23.37
CA LEU A 185 -10.63 9.85 -24.53
C LEU A 185 -11.57 9.12 -25.48
N ARG A 186 -12.74 9.70 -25.76
CA ARG A 186 -13.61 9.18 -26.81
C ARG A 186 -13.07 9.56 -28.17
N ILE A 187 -12.92 8.58 -29.05
CA ILE A 187 -12.26 8.70 -30.36
C ILE A 187 -13.22 8.44 -31.53
N GLY A 188 -14.43 7.96 -31.23
CA GLY A 188 -15.46 7.63 -32.22
C GLY A 188 -15.18 6.31 -32.94
N THR A 189 -16.02 6.00 -33.93
CA THR A 189 -15.91 4.77 -34.71
C THR A 189 -14.69 4.82 -35.63
N ILE A 190 -13.71 3.94 -35.38
CA ILE A 190 -12.50 3.80 -36.18
C ILE A 190 -12.22 2.31 -36.46
N ASP A 191 -11.48 2.02 -37.52
CA ASP A 191 -11.04 0.66 -37.82
C ASP A 191 -9.78 0.25 -37.01
N ALA A 192 -9.42 -1.03 -37.08
CA ALA A 192 -8.28 -1.58 -36.33
C ALA A 192 -6.90 -1.08 -36.82
N ALA A 193 -6.80 -0.50 -38.02
CA ALA A 193 -5.56 0.10 -38.52
C ALA A 193 -5.43 1.53 -38.00
N GLN A 194 -6.50 2.31 -38.06
CA GLN A 194 -6.63 3.66 -37.49
C GLN A 194 -6.43 3.65 -35.99
N ALA A 195 -6.94 2.63 -35.27
CA ALA A 195 -6.71 2.47 -33.83
C ALA A 195 -5.23 2.38 -33.48
N ARG A 196 -4.46 1.57 -34.23
CA ARG A 196 -3.01 1.41 -34.02
C ARG A 196 -2.23 2.69 -34.36
N GLU A 197 -2.62 3.39 -35.42
CA GLU A 197 -2.01 4.68 -35.78
C GLU A 197 -2.29 5.75 -34.71
N LEU A 198 -3.52 5.81 -34.22
CA LEU A 198 -3.93 6.74 -33.17
C LEU A 198 -3.20 6.46 -31.86
N GLU A 199 -3.04 5.19 -31.48
CA GLU A 199 -2.27 4.79 -30.31
C GLU A 199 -0.81 5.27 -30.40
N ALA A 200 -0.17 5.08 -31.55
CA ALA A 200 1.21 5.55 -31.78
C ALA A 200 1.33 7.07 -31.70
N ARG A 201 0.34 7.81 -32.20
CA ARG A 201 0.29 9.28 -32.12
C ARG A 201 0.08 9.77 -30.69
N LEU A 202 -0.82 9.12 -29.93
CA LEU A 202 -1.07 9.44 -28.52
C LEU A 202 0.17 9.18 -27.67
N LEU A 203 0.89 8.06 -27.89
CA LEU A 203 2.15 7.76 -27.21
C LEU A 203 3.29 8.73 -27.53
N ALA A 204 3.21 9.45 -28.66
CA ALA A 204 4.21 10.45 -29.05
C ALA A 204 4.02 11.80 -28.35
N LEU A 205 2.88 12.04 -27.70
CA LEU A 205 2.64 13.27 -26.94
C LEU A 205 3.43 13.30 -25.64
N ASP A 206 4.08 14.43 -25.36
CA ASP A 206 4.76 14.65 -24.10
C ASP A 206 3.78 14.52 -22.93
N GLY A 207 4.13 13.68 -21.96
CA GLY A 207 3.29 13.40 -20.79
C GLY A 207 2.35 12.20 -20.95
N VAL A 208 2.19 11.60 -22.13
CA VAL A 208 1.49 10.31 -22.28
C VAL A 208 2.44 9.17 -21.96
N GLY A 209 2.18 8.45 -20.87
CA GLY A 209 3.02 7.34 -20.42
C GLY A 209 2.57 5.96 -20.89
N GLU A 210 1.26 5.77 -21.09
CA GLU A 210 0.64 4.59 -21.69
C GLU A 210 -0.59 5.05 -22.49
N ALA A 211 -0.85 4.43 -23.63
CA ALA A 211 -2.07 4.59 -24.41
C ALA A 211 -2.50 3.23 -24.95
N VAL A 212 -3.79 2.95 -24.88
CA VAL A 212 -4.41 1.76 -25.48
C VAL A 212 -5.66 2.23 -26.20
N VAL A 213 -5.79 1.89 -27.48
CA VAL A 213 -6.95 2.28 -28.27
C VAL A 213 -7.82 1.05 -28.55
N VAL A 214 -9.05 1.07 -28.03
CA VAL A 214 -10.01 -0.03 -28.22
C VAL A 214 -11.08 0.42 -29.20
N ALA A 215 -10.93 0.03 -30.47
CA ALA A 215 -11.83 0.40 -31.56
C ALA A 215 -13.29 -0.02 -31.28
N ASP A 216 -13.49 -1.24 -30.77
CA ASP A 216 -14.82 -1.77 -30.44
C ASP A 216 -15.56 -0.98 -29.34
N GLU A 217 -14.80 -0.28 -28.49
CA GLU A 217 -15.33 0.55 -27.40
C GLU A 217 -15.33 2.05 -27.74
N GLU A 218 -14.87 2.43 -28.94
CA GLU A 218 -14.74 3.82 -29.42
C GLU A 218 -13.99 4.73 -28.43
N THR A 219 -13.07 4.13 -27.67
CA THR A 219 -12.41 4.77 -26.53
C THR A 219 -10.92 4.47 -26.52
N ALA A 220 -10.12 5.53 -26.32
CA ALA A 220 -8.72 5.44 -25.99
C ALA A 220 -8.53 5.58 -24.48
N TYR A 221 -7.85 4.61 -23.89
CA TYR A 221 -7.50 4.60 -22.49
C TYR A 221 -6.05 5.07 -22.32
N LEU A 222 -5.88 6.17 -21.59
CA LEU A 222 -4.59 6.84 -21.45
C LEU A 222 -4.13 6.87 -20.00
N LYS A 223 -2.82 6.87 -19.82
CA LYS A 223 -2.17 7.29 -18.57
C LYS A 223 -1.29 8.50 -18.84
N ILE A 224 -1.68 9.65 -18.30
CA ILE A 224 -1.05 10.94 -18.57
C ILE A 224 -0.41 11.53 -17.31
N ASP A 225 0.76 12.15 -17.42
CA ASP A 225 1.33 13.00 -16.37
C ASP A 225 0.70 14.40 -16.45
N PRO A 226 -0.17 14.78 -15.49
CA PRO A 226 -0.87 16.06 -15.53
C PRO A 226 0.04 17.29 -15.40
N LYS A 227 1.33 17.12 -15.08
CA LYS A 227 2.30 18.23 -15.04
C LYS A 227 3.01 18.44 -16.37
N LEU A 228 2.95 17.48 -17.29
CA LEU A 228 3.69 17.50 -18.55
C LEU A 228 2.77 17.55 -19.77
N ILE A 229 1.58 16.94 -19.67
CA ILE A 229 0.64 16.84 -20.78
C ILE A 229 0.01 18.19 -21.12
N ASP A 230 -0.02 18.51 -22.42
CA ASP A 230 -0.86 19.58 -22.96
C ASP A 230 -2.28 19.03 -23.19
N MET A 231 -3.22 19.46 -22.35
CA MET A 231 -4.61 19.01 -22.44
C MET A 231 -5.30 19.50 -23.71
N ALA A 232 -4.92 20.66 -24.25
CA ALA A 232 -5.53 21.15 -25.49
C ALA A 232 -5.12 20.28 -26.68
N ALA A 233 -3.84 19.92 -26.75
CA ALA A 233 -3.34 18.98 -27.77
C ALA A 233 -3.97 17.59 -27.63
N LEU A 234 -4.27 17.15 -26.40
CA LEU A 234 -4.93 15.87 -26.16
C LEU A 234 -6.40 15.88 -26.61
N ASP A 235 -7.12 16.97 -26.35
CA ASP A 235 -8.54 17.13 -26.70
C ASP A 235 -8.76 17.18 -28.23
N GLU A 236 -7.76 17.56 -29.04
CA GLU A 236 -7.83 17.48 -30.51
C GLU A 236 -8.05 16.05 -31.04
N PHE A 237 -7.63 15.05 -30.27
CA PHE A 237 -7.85 13.64 -30.59
C PHE A 237 -9.22 13.14 -30.12
N SER A 238 -9.96 13.95 -29.35
CA SER A 238 -11.31 13.60 -28.97
C SER A 238 -12.26 13.76 -30.15
N ALA A 239 -13.08 12.74 -30.40
CA ALA A 239 -14.33 12.93 -31.12
C ALA A 239 -15.24 13.79 -30.23
N ALA A 240 -15.08 15.11 -30.32
CA ALA A 240 -15.86 16.08 -29.56
C ALA A 240 -17.36 15.79 -29.69
N ARG A 241 -18.08 15.94 -28.57
CA ARG A 241 -19.54 15.75 -28.43
C ARG A 241 -20.29 16.30 -29.66
N GLY A 242 -20.75 15.39 -30.53
CA GLY A 242 -21.94 15.62 -31.33
C GLY A 242 -23.17 15.65 -30.44
#